data_AF-A0A6B3RJF7-F1
#
_entry.id   AF-A0A6B3RJF7-F1
#
_cell.length_a   1.000
_cell.length_b   1.000
_cell.length_c   1.000
_cell.angle_alpha   90.00
_cell.angle_beta   90.00
_cell.angle_gamma   90.00
#
_symmetry.space_group_name_H-M   'P 1'
#
loop_
_entity.id
_entity.type
_entity.pdbx_description
1 polymer ?
#
loop_
_entity_poly.entity_id
_entity_poly.type
_entity_poly.pdbx_seq_one_letter_code
_entity_poly.pdbx_strand_id
1 'polypeptide(L)'
;MNLSLPNLSAPLPVKAAPSEQDATRTEDIRHAAEGFESLFIATLLKGARAGLPGDDLTGGSAVDSATQMLDAHLAQVMGSRAGFGIAEAVARQFGGDGAKT
;
A
#
# COMPACT_ATOMS: atom_id res chain seq x y z
N MET A 1 64.42 8.68 -18.69
CA MET A 1 63.07 8.09 -18.92
C MET A 1 62.22 8.44 -17.71
N ASN A 2 61.31 9.39 -17.84
CA ASN A 2 60.41 9.80 -16.76
C ASN A 2 59.13 8.97 -16.88
N LEU A 3 58.96 7.96 -16.02
CA LEU A 3 57.73 7.16 -15.97
C LEU A 3 56.67 7.93 -15.18
N SER A 4 55.79 8.61 -15.90
CA SER A 4 54.56 9.17 -15.33
C SER A 4 53.63 8.02 -14.95
N LEU A 5 53.38 7.86 -13.65
CA LEU A 5 52.39 6.92 -13.12
C LEU A 5 50.98 7.49 -13.35
N PRO A 6 50.02 6.72 -13.87
CA PRO A 6 48.63 7.15 -13.96
C PRO A 6 47.99 7.22 -12.56
N ASN A 7 47.39 8.37 -12.25
CA ASN A 7 46.55 8.54 -11.07
C ASN A 7 45.22 7.81 -11.28
N LEU A 8 45.02 6.71 -10.54
CA LEU A 8 43.81 5.89 -10.58
C LEU A 8 42.92 6.16 -9.36
N SER A 9 42.53 7.42 -9.15
CA SER A 9 41.45 7.77 -8.22
C SER A 9 40.13 7.86 -8.96
N ALA A 10 39.58 6.72 -9.38
CA ALA A 10 38.17 6.65 -9.76
C ALA A 10 37.34 6.50 -8.48
N PRO A 11 36.40 7.42 -8.18
CA PRO A 11 35.52 7.26 -7.03
C PRO A 11 34.65 6.03 -7.28
N LEU A 12 34.64 5.11 -6.32
CA LEU A 12 33.73 3.96 -6.30
C LEU A 12 32.28 4.46 -6.45
N PRO A 13 31.41 3.76 -7.19
CA PRO A 13 30.00 4.09 -7.24
C PRO A 13 29.37 3.77 -5.87
N VAL A 14 29.40 4.73 -4.96
CA VAL A 14 28.56 4.71 -3.76
C VAL A 14 27.14 4.90 -4.27
N LYS A 15 26.34 3.82 -4.25
CA LYS A 15 24.89 3.93 -4.39
C LYS A 15 24.45 4.97 -3.34
N ALA A 16 24.01 6.14 -3.80
CA ALA A 16 23.61 7.23 -2.92
C ALA A 16 22.61 6.69 -1.91
N ALA A 17 22.86 6.92 -0.62
CA ALA A 17 21.88 6.62 0.41
C ALA A 17 20.57 7.38 0.07
N PRO A 18 19.39 6.79 0.34
CA PRO A 18 18.12 7.49 0.12
C PRO A 18 18.16 8.85 0.83
N SER A 19 17.78 9.91 0.13
CA SER A 19 17.64 11.21 0.78
C SER A 19 16.46 11.15 1.77
N GLU A 20 16.47 12.00 2.81
CA GLU A 20 15.36 12.05 3.78
C GLU A 20 14.00 12.25 3.09
N GLN A 21 13.97 12.96 1.96
CA GLN A 21 12.77 13.18 1.13
C GLN A 21 12.28 11.90 0.43
N ASP A 22 13.19 11.01 0.02
CA ASP A 22 12.82 9.72 -0.59
C ASP A 22 12.24 8.77 0.47
N ALA A 23 12.78 8.81 1.68
CA ALA A 23 12.30 8.03 2.81
C ALA A 23 10.87 8.44 3.20
N THR A 24 10.60 9.75 3.36
CA THR A 24 9.25 10.25 3.68
C THR A 24 8.24 9.92 2.58
N ARG A 25 8.64 10.06 1.30
CA ARG A 25 7.77 9.74 0.16
C ARG A 25 7.41 8.25 0.12
N THR A 26 8.36 7.38 0.46
CA THR A 26 8.13 5.93 0.50
C THR A 26 7.13 5.56 1.59
N GLU A 27 7.26 6.17 2.77
CA GLU A 27 6.30 6.00 3.88
C GLU A 27 4.90 6.50 3.50
N ASP A 28 4.79 7.68 2.89
CA ASP A 28 3.49 8.23 2.45
C ASP A 28 2.79 7.30 1.44
N ILE A 29 3.53 6.76 0.48
CA ILE A 29 3.03 5.81 -0.51
C ILE A 29 2.58 4.52 0.16
N ARG A 30 3.36 4.02 1.11
CA ARG A 30 3.02 2.82 1.87
C ARG A 30 1.70 3.02 2.64
N HIS A 31 1.58 4.14 3.34
CA HIS A 31 0.41 4.46 4.14
C HIS A 31 -0.85 4.65 3.27
N ALA A 32 -0.71 5.27 2.09
CA ALA A 32 -1.80 5.39 1.12
C ALA A 32 -2.22 4.01 0.57
N ALA A 33 -1.26 3.12 0.32
CA ALA A 33 -1.52 1.78 -0.20
C ALA A 33 -2.26 0.88 0.82
N GLU A 34 -1.91 0.98 2.11
CA GLU A 34 -2.63 0.30 3.20
C GLU A 34 -4.09 0.81 3.33
N GLY A 35 -4.29 2.13 3.16
CA GLY A 35 -5.62 2.72 3.10
C GLY A 35 -6.45 2.21 1.90
N PHE A 36 -5.83 2.06 0.73
CA PHE A 36 -6.47 1.49 -0.45
C PHE A 36 -6.89 0.03 -0.23
N GLU A 37 -6.01 -0.81 0.33
CA GLU A 37 -6.35 -2.21 0.63
C GLU A 37 -7.51 -2.31 1.62
N SER A 38 -7.57 -1.41 2.60
CA SER A 38 -8.70 -1.32 3.53
C SER A 38 -10.02 -1.03 2.79
N LEU A 39 -10.04 -0.03 1.89
CA LEU A 39 -11.24 0.28 1.10
C LEU A 39 -11.65 -0.88 0.18
N PHE A 40 -10.68 -1.58 -0.39
CA PHE A 40 -10.93 -2.76 -1.20
C PHE A 40 -11.59 -3.87 -0.39
N ILE A 41 -11.08 -4.18 0.81
CA ILE A 41 -11.67 -5.17 1.73
C ILE A 41 -13.10 -4.76 2.10
N ALA A 42 -13.33 -3.48 2.44
CA ALA A 42 -14.68 -2.99 2.73
C ALA A 42 -15.64 -3.22 1.55
N THR A 43 -15.17 -2.96 0.32
CA THR A 43 -15.96 -3.18 -0.90
C THR A 43 -16.24 -4.67 -1.14
N LEU A 44 -15.26 -5.53 -0.89
CA LEU A 44 -15.41 -6.98 -0.98
C LEU A 44 -16.44 -7.50 0.04
N LEU A 45 -16.36 -7.07 1.29
CA LEU A 45 -17.30 -7.44 2.36
C LEU A 45 -18.72 -7.01 2.02
N LYS A 46 -18.88 -5.78 1.52
CA LYS A 46 -20.17 -5.27 1.05
C LYS A 46 -20.75 -6.11 -0.09
N GLY A 47 -19.92 -6.45 -1.09
CA GLY A 47 -20.33 -7.30 -2.21
C GLY A 47 -20.70 -8.72 -1.79
N ALA A 48 -19.94 -9.32 -0.87
CA ALA A 48 -20.24 -10.63 -0.31
C ALA A 48 -21.62 -10.63 0.37
N ARG A 49 -21.93 -9.59 1.16
CA ARG A 49 -23.21 -9.44 1.86
C ARG A 49 -24.40 -9.28 0.92
N ALA A 50 -24.26 -8.48 -0.13
CA ALA A 50 -25.31 -8.30 -1.14
C ALA A 50 -25.68 -9.61 -1.85
N GLY A 51 -24.82 -10.63 -1.82
CA GLY A 51 -25.10 -11.97 -2.33
C GLY A 51 -25.78 -12.93 -1.35
N LEU A 52 -25.94 -12.57 -0.06
CA LEU A 52 -26.61 -13.44 0.91
C LEU A 52 -28.15 -13.35 0.76
N PRO A 53 -28.85 -14.50 0.80
CA PRO A 53 -30.31 -14.51 0.87
C PRO A 53 -30.77 -14.03 2.26
N GLY A 54 -31.69 -13.05 2.30
CA GLY A 54 -32.30 -12.56 3.54
C GLY A 54 -32.06 -11.08 3.88
N ASP A 55 -31.35 -10.33 3.04
CA ASP A 55 -31.08 -8.89 3.25
C ASP A 55 -32.38 -8.08 3.42
N ASP A 56 -33.45 -8.49 2.73
CA ASP A 56 -34.78 -7.86 2.80
C ASP A 56 -35.55 -8.13 4.12
N LEU A 57 -35.22 -9.19 4.86
CA LEU A 57 -35.95 -9.62 6.05
C LEU A 57 -35.32 -9.12 7.37
N THR A 58 -34.01 -8.90 7.36
CA THR A 58 -33.27 -8.29 8.49
C THR A 58 -32.85 -6.85 8.21
N GLY A 59 -33.25 -6.30 7.07
CA GLY A 59 -32.86 -4.99 6.56
C GLY A 59 -33.52 -3.82 7.27
N GLY A 60 -32.81 -2.70 7.33
CA GLY A 60 -33.28 -1.44 7.90
C GLY A 60 -32.11 -0.47 8.08
N SER A 61 -32.37 0.84 7.97
CA SER A 61 -31.31 1.88 7.95
C SER A 61 -30.38 1.87 9.17
N ALA A 62 -30.89 1.46 10.34
CA ALA A 62 -30.09 1.29 11.55
C ALA A 62 -29.14 0.08 11.46
N VAL A 63 -29.61 -1.04 10.91
CA VAL A 63 -28.81 -2.24 10.67
C VAL A 63 -27.74 -1.96 9.61
N ASP A 64 -28.10 -1.24 8.55
CA ASP A 64 -27.17 -0.83 7.49
C ASP A 64 -26.04 0.02 8.05
N SER A 65 -26.37 0.99 8.90
CA SER A 65 -25.39 1.88 9.53
C SER A 65 -24.45 1.12 10.46
N ALA A 66 -24.99 0.26 11.32
CA ALA A 66 -24.20 -0.58 12.22
C ALA A 66 -23.27 -1.53 11.45
N THR A 67 -23.78 -2.09 10.34
CA THR A 67 -23.04 -2.99 9.46
C THR A 67 -21.91 -2.27 8.73
N GLN A 68 -22.17 -1.07 8.21
CA GLN A 68 -21.14 -0.24 7.58
C GLN A 68 -20.00 0.09 8.55
N MET A 69 -20.33 0.40 9.81
CA MET A 69 -19.32 0.63 10.85
C MET A 69 -18.50 -0.64 11.16
N LEU A 70 -19.16 -1.81 11.19
CA LEU A 70 -18.49 -3.10 11.36
C LEU A 70 -17.54 -3.41 10.18
N ASP A 71 -18.02 -3.27 8.96
CA ASP A 71 -17.25 -3.52 7.74
C ASP A 71 -16.04 -2.57 7.67
N ALA A 72 -16.21 -1.29 8.04
CA ALA A 72 -15.12 -0.32 8.12
C ALA A 72 -14.06 -0.70 9.17
N HIS A 73 -14.50 -1.14 10.36
CA HIS A 73 -13.56 -1.59 11.39
C HIS A 73 -12.81 -2.86 10.95
N LEU A 74 -13.53 -3.83 10.39
CA LEU A 74 -12.93 -5.05 9.89
C LEU A 74 -11.92 -4.74 8.77
N ALA A 75 -12.29 -3.89 7.82
CA ALA A 75 -11.38 -3.41 6.77
C ALA A 75 -10.11 -2.76 7.33
N GLN A 76 -10.21 -1.92 8.37
CA GLN A 76 -9.06 -1.25 8.97
C GLN A 76 -8.14 -2.22 9.73
N VAL A 77 -8.71 -3.18 10.48
CA VAL A 77 -7.92 -4.20 11.18
C VAL A 77 -7.27 -5.16 10.19
N MET A 78 -7.95 -5.46 9.08
CA MET A 78 -7.51 -6.42 8.08
C MET A 78 -6.55 -5.79 7.06
N GLY A 79 -6.70 -4.53 6.67
CA GLY A 79 -5.80 -3.85 5.73
C GLY A 79 -4.36 -3.73 6.23
N SER A 80 -4.13 -3.89 7.53
CA SER A 80 -2.79 -3.94 8.13
C SER A 80 -2.30 -5.36 8.48
N ARG A 81 -3.18 -6.38 8.49
CA ARG A 81 -2.87 -7.72 9.05
C ARG A 81 -3.28 -8.91 8.17
N ALA A 82 -4.20 -8.73 7.23
CA ALA A 82 -4.79 -9.83 6.45
C ALA A 82 -3.88 -10.33 5.33
N GLY A 83 -2.85 -9.56 4.95
CA GLY A 83 -1.78 -10.05 4.07
C GLY A 83 -2.22 -10.34 2.64
N PHE A 84 -3.20 -9.59 2.10
CA PHE A 84 -3.60 -9.74 0.69
C PHE A 84 -2.50 -9.29 -0.28
N GLY A 85 -1.56 -8.46 0.18
CA GLY A 85 -0.38 -8.04 -0.58
C GLY A 85 -0.70 -7.01 -1.66
N ILE A 86 -1.91 -6.46 -1.68
CA ILE A 86 -2.31 -5.41 -2.60
C ILE A 86 -1.64 -4.10 -2.20
N ALA A 87 -1.64 -3.77 -0.90
CA ALA A 87 -0.94 -2.60 -0.39
C ALA A 87 0.55 -2.64 -0.77
N GLU A 88 1.19 -3.78 -0.63
CA GLU A 88 2.60 -3.97 -1.01
C GLU A 88 2.80 -3.86 -2.53
N ALA A 89 1.92 -4.46 -3.35
CA ALA A 89 2.00 -4.35 -4.81
C ALA A 89 1.84 -2.90 -5.29
N VAL A 90 0.89 -2.17 -4.72
CA VAL A 90 0.67 -0.73 -4.97
C VAL A 90 1.90 0.05 -4.54
N ALA A 91 2.40 -0.14 -3.31
CA ALA A 91 3.57 0.57 -2.81
C ALA A 91 4.81 0.34 -3.68
N ARG A 92 5.06 -0.89 -4.16
CA ARG A 92 6.15 -1.17 -5.10
C ARG A 92 5.99 -0.45 -6.43
N GLN A 93 4.78 -0.43 -7.00
CA GLN A 93 4.52 0.24 -8.28
C GLN A 93 4.76 1.75 -8.19
N PHE A 94 4.35 2.39 -7.10
CA PHE A 94 4.43 3.84 -6.94
C PHE A 94 5.71 4.33 -6.24
N GLY A 95 6.39 3.47 -5.48
CA GLY A 95 7.54 3.80 -4.63
C GLY A 95 8.90 3.90 -5.32
N GLY A 96 9.02 3.53 -6.60
CA GLY A 96 10.27 3.76 -7.34
C GLY A 96 10.55 2.85 -8.54
N ASP A 97 9.93 1.67 -8.62
CA ASP A 97 10.14 0.76 -9.77
C ASP A 97 9.24 1.09 -10.97
N GLY A 98 8.06 1.70 -10.75
CA GLY A 98 7.15 2.12 -11.82
C GLY A 98 7.57 3.38 -12.58
N ALA A 99 8.65 4.07 -12.18
CA ALA A 99 9.14 5.28 -12.83
C ALA A 99 10.16 5.02 -13.96
N LYS A 100 10.46 3.75 -14.26
CA LYS A 100 11.48 3.35 -15.25
C LYS A 100 10.93 2.78 -16.56
N THR A 101 9.63 2.87 -16.80
CA THR A 101 9.00 2.47 -18.08
C THR A 101 8.50 3.68 -18.84
#